data_AF-A0A068N1F9-F1
#
_entry.id   AF-A0A068N1F9-F1
#
_cell.length_a   1.000
_cell.length_b   1.000
_cell.length_c   1.000
_cell.angle_alpha   90.00
_cell.angle_beta   90.00
_cell.angle_gamma   90.00
#
_symmetry.space_group_name_H-M   'P 1'
#
loop_
_entity.id
_entity.type
_entity.pdbx_description
1 polymer ?
#
loop_
_entity_poly.entity_id
_entity_poly.type
_entity_poly.pdbx_seq_one_letter_code
_entity_poly.pdbx_strand_id
1 'polypeptide(L)'
;MNRDFLEVFQGKLKSHRIQTKVLALEAGRNASYLSEVFTGKKSPTLEMFKGLVEAADRLSPGFADEYYLSLAGGVDMGSFIRSLGSSELSTLLILTGQRLGELSPSRQKIAA
;
A
#
# COMPACT_ATOMS: atom_id res chain seq x y z
N MET A 1 -3.00 -17.21 6.70
CA MET A 1 -1.74 -17.14 5.92
C MET A 1 -0.87 -16.13 6.65
N ASN A 2 0.16 -16.57 7.38
CA ASN A 2 1.08 -15.65 8.06
C ASN A 2 1.95 -15.02 6.96
N ARG A 3 1.59 -13.83 6.47
CA ARG A 3 2.41 -13.12 5.49
C ARG A 3 3.62 -12.59 6.24
N ASP A 4 4.80 -13.14 5.96
CA ASP A 4 6.02 -12.59 6.51
C ASP A 4 6.17 -11.15 5.99
N PHE A 5 6.11 -10.19 6.91
CA PHE A 5 6.15 -8.78 6.58
C PHE A 5 7.45 -8.39 5.87
N LEU A 6 8.55 -9.14 6.09
CA LEU A 6 9.81 -8.96 5.39
C LEU A 6 9.73 -9.45 3.94
N GLU A 7 9.05 -10.56 3.67
CA GLU A 7 8.84 -11.06 2.31
C GLU A 7 8.01 -10.07 1.49
N VAL A 8 6.92 -9.55 2.07
CA VAL A 8 6.09 -8.52 1.42
C VAL A 8 6.92 -7.26 1.14
N PHE A 9 7.76 -6.84 2.08
CA PHE A 9 8.61 -5.67 1.94
C PHE A 9 9.64 -5.87 0.81
N GLN A 10 10.33 -7.00 0.77
CA GLN A 10 11.27 -7.33 -0.31
C GLN A 10 10.58 -7.41 -1.68
N GLY A 11 9.37 -7.99 -1.74
CA GLY A 11 8.58 -8.03 -2.97
C GLY A 11 8.23 -6.63 -3.48
N LYS A 12 7.87 -5.72 -2.57
CA LYS A 12 7.60 -4.32 -2.91
C LYS A 12 8.86 -3.57 -3.34
N LEU A 13 10.00 -3.74 -2.67
CA LEU A 13 11.26 -3.14 -3.12
C LEU A 13 11.59 -3.52 -4.57
N LYS A 14 11.41 -4.78 -4.94
CA LYS A 14 11.60 -5.25 -6.32
C LYS A 14 10.63 -4.58 -7.30
N SER A 15 9.35 -4.48 -6.93
CA SER A 15 8.30 -3.88 -7.77
C SER A 15 8.55 -2.39 -8.04
N HIS A 16 9.04 -1.65 -7.03
CA HIS A 16 9.44 -0.25 -7.14
C HIS A 16 10.88 -0.06 -7.65
N ARG A 17 11.59 -1.14 -8.00
CA ARG A 17 12.99 -1.14 -8.46
C ARG A 17 13.96 -0.44 -7.49
N ILE A 18 13.65 -0.48 -6.19
CA ILE A 18 14.51 0.09 -5.15
C ILE A 18 15.62 -0.90 -4.82
N GLN A 19 16.87 -0.47 -5.02
CA GLN A 19 18.03 -1.28 -4.65
C GLN A 19 18.29 -1.21 -3.14
N THR A 20 18.58 -2.36 -2.53
CA THR A 20 18.84 -2.46 -1.09
C THR A 20 19.96 -1.54 -0.60
N LYS A 21 20.99 -1.32 -1.42
CA LYS A 21 22.09 -0.40 -1.08
C LYS A 21 21.63 1.05 -1.02
N VAL A 22 20.77 1.47 -1.95
CA VAL A 22 20.22 2.83 -1.99
C VAL A 22 19.28 3.04 -0.80
N LEU A 23 18.43 2.06 -0.51
CA LEU A 23 17.58 2.07 0.69
C LEU A 23 18.40 2.18 1.97
N ALA A 24 19.51 1.44 2.07
CA ALA A 24 20.40 1.51 3.24
C ALA A 24 20.90 2.94 3.47
N LEU A 25 21.40 3.57 2.41
CA LEU A 25 21.91 4.94 2.44
C LEU A 25 20.80 5.93 2.84
N GLU A 26 19.63 5.84 2.22
CA GLU A 26 18.48 6.70 2.51
C GLU A 26 17.96 6.54 3.95
N ALA A 27 18.08 5.34 4.51
CA ALA A 27 17.71 5.06 5.89
C ALA A 27 18.83 5.38 6.91
N GLY A 28 19.99 5.90 6.46
CA GLY A 28 21.15 6.15 7.32
C GLY A 28 21.75 4.86 7.92
N ARG A 29 21.68 3.75 7.18
CA ARG A 29 22.13 2.42 7.60
C ARG A 29 23.22 1.86 6.68
N ASN A 30 23.99 0.91 7.21
CA ASN A 30 24.96 0.16 6.42
C ASN A 30 24.23 -0.86 5.53
N ALA A 31 24.67 -1.04 4.28
CA ALA A 31 24.13 -2.06 3.37
C ALA A 31 24.19 -3.49 3.95
N SER A 32 25.22 -3.81 4.75
CA SER A 32 25.34 -5.11 5.43
C SER A 32 24.20 -5.36 6.42
N TYR A 33 23.71 -4.31 7.09
CA TYR A 33 22.62 -4.41 8.05
C TYR A 33 21.31 -4.88 7.39
N LEU A 34 20.95 -4.31 6.25
CA LEU A 34 19.74 -4.72 5.53
C LEU A 34 19.84 -6.16 5.02
N SER A 35 21.04 -6.60 4.61
CA SER A 35 21.27 -8.00 4.22
C SER A 35 21.09 -8.96 5.40
N GLU A 36 21.54 -8.59 6.61
CA GLU A 36 21.34 -9.39 7.82
C GLU A 36 19.86 -9.47 8.22
N VAL A 37 19.13 -8.37 8.06
CA VAL A 37 17.67 -8.33 8.29
C VAL A 37 16.95 -9.26 7.32
N PHE A 38 17.26 -9.18 6.04
CA PHE A 38 16.62 -9.99 4.99
C PHE A 38 16.98 -11.47 5.01
N THR A 39 18.10 -11.83 5.61
CA THR A 39 18.52 -13.23 5.80
C THR A 39 18.08 -13.80 7.14
N GLY A 40 17.34 -13.03 7.95
CA GLY A 40 16.88 -13.45 9.28
C GLY A 40 17.99 -13.53 10.33
N LYS A 41 19.22 -13.12 10.02
CA LYS A 41 20.34 -13.07 10.97
C LYS A 41 20.14 -12.00 12.03
N LYS A 42 19.35 -10.96 11.72
CA LYS A 42 19.06 -9.85 12.62
C LYS A 42 17.59 -9.46 12.56
N SER A 43 16.92 -9.46 13.70
CA SER A 43 15.56 -8.92 13.80
C SER A 43 15.61 -7.40 14.00
N PRO A 44 15.01 -6.59 13.10
CA PRO A 44 14.92 -5.16 13.30
C PRO A 44 13.91 -4.84 14.41
N THR A 45 14.12 -3.73 15.13
CA THR A 45 13.07 -3.18 16.00
C THR A 45 11.95 -2.58 15.15
N LEU A 46 10.77 -2.39 15.74
CA LEU A 46 9.63 -1.78 15.05
C LEU A 46 9.97 -0.38 14.50
N GLU A 47 10.64 0.47 15.30
CA GLU A 47 11.05 1.80 14.86
C GLU A 47 12.07 1.75 13.72
N MET A 48 13.04 0.83 13.79
CA MET A 48 14.01 0.66 12.71
C MET A 48 13.33 0.25 11.42
N PHE A 49 12.39 -0.69 11.49
CA PHE A 49 11.67 -1.17 10.33
C PHE A 49 10.73 -0.09 9.76
N LYS A 50 10.05 0.68 10.62
CA LYS A 50 9.28 1.86 10.21
C LYS A 50 10.15 2.85 9.44
N GLY A 51 11.36 3.14 9.93
CA GLY A 51 12.31 4.00 9.23
C GLY A 51 12.74 3.47 7.85
N LEU A 52 12.78 2.15 7.66
CA LEU A 52 13.02 1.54 6.34
C LEU A 52 11.84 1.73 5.39
N VAL A 53 10.61 1.61 5.88
CA VAL A 53 9.40 1.86 5.07
C VAL A 53 9.32 3.32 4.65
N GLU A 54 9.57 4.25 5.58
CA GLU A 54 9.61 5.69 5.28
C GLU A 54 10.72 6.05 4.30
N ALA A 55 11.91 5.46 4.42
CA ALA A 55 12.99 5.64 3.47
C ALA A 55 12.62 5.12 2.07
N ALA A 56 11.97 3.96 1.99
CA ALA A 56 11.49 3.42 0.71
C ALA A 56 10.43 4.33 0.08
N ASP A 57 9.54 4.93 0.87
CA ASP A 57 8.52 5.87 0.40
C ASP A 57 9.12 7.20 -0.09
N ARG A 58 10.18 7.69 0.54
CA ARG A 58 10.93 8.85 0.01
C ARG A 58 11.57 8.56 -1.35
N LEU A 59 12.06 7.33 -1.57
CA LEU A 59 12.63 6.92 -2.85
C LEU A 59 11.56 6.67 -3.92
N SER A 60 10.38 6.22 -3.52
CA SER A 60 9.26 5.95 -4.40
C SER A 60 7.94 6.29 -3.69
N PRO A 61 7.41 7.51 -3.89
CA PRO A 61 6.18 7.94 -3.21
C PRO A 61 5.01 6.99 -3.45
N GLY A 62 4.30 6.61 -2.39
CA GLY A 62 3.20 5.65 -2.41
C GLY A 62 3.63 4.21 -2.09
N PHE A 63 4.93 3.97 -1.90
CA PHE A 63 5.45 2.68 -1.46
C PHE A 63 4.83 2.25 -0.11
N ALA A 64 4.75 3.17 0.85
CA ALA A 64 4.26 2.86 2.19
C ALA A 64 2.80 2.38 2.15
N ASP A 65 1.95 3.11 1.44
CA ASP A 65 0.53 2.77 1.28
C ASP A 65 0.36 1.39 0.64
N GLU A 66 1.08 1.14 -0.46
CA GLU A 66 1.05 -0.14 -1.14
C GLU A 66 1.56 -1.30 -0.27
N TYR A 67 2.59 -1.06 0.54
CA TYR A 67 3.14 -2.03 1.46
C TYR A 67 2.12 -2.39 2.55
N TYR A 68 1.53 -1.40 3.22
CA TYR A 68 0.54 -1.62 4.26
C TYR A 68 -0.74 -2.28 3.73
N LEU A 69 -1.21 -1.89 2.54
CA LEU A 69 -2.32 -2.56 1.85
C LEU A 69 -2.02 -4.04 1.57
N SER A 70 -0.77 -4.35 1.18
CA SER A 70 -0.34 -5.72 0.91
C SER A 70 -0.24 -6.55 2.20
N LEU A 71 0.10 -5.94 3.33
CA LEU A 71 0.07 -6.59 4.64
C LEU A 71 -1.36 -6.82 5.14
N ALA A 72 -2.25 -5.84 4.94
CA ALA A 72 -3.63 -5.89 5.40
C ALA A 72 -4.47 -6.99 4.74
N GLY A 73 -3.95 -7.63 3.68
CA GLY A 73 -4.65 -8.74 3.02
C GLY A 73 -5.56 -8.28 1.88
N GLY A 74 -5.55 -6.99 1.54
CA GLY A 74 -6.63 -6.34 0.81
C GLY A 74 -7.74 -5.90 1.77
N VAL A 75 -8.40 -4.78 1.43
CA VAL A 75 -9.58 -4.35 2.19
C VAL A 75 -10.71 -5.33 1.86
N ASP A 76 -11.20 -6.07 2.86
CA ASP A 76 -12.49 -6.74 2.70
C ASP A 76 -13.57 -5.66 2.58
N MET A 77 -13.94 -5.34 1.36
CA MET A 77 -14.94 -4.32 1.05
C MET A 77 -16.26 -4.61 1.76
N GLY A 78 -16.59 -5.89 1.99
CA GLY A 78 -17.78 -6.26 2.76
C GLY A 78 -17.69 -5.77 4.21
N SER A 79 -16.57 -5.99 4.89
CA SER A 79 -16.35 -5.52 6.25
C SER A 79 -16.21 -4.00 6.32
N PHE A 80 -15.56 -3.38 5.34
CA PHE A 80 -15.50 -1.92 5.24
C PHE A 80 -16.90 -1.32 5.12
N ILE A 81 -17.72 -1.77 4.18
CA ILE A 81 -19.10 -1.28 4.00
C ILE A 81 -19.93 -1.48 5.28
N ARG A 82 -19.78 -2.62 5.97
CA ARG A 82 -20.46 -2.89 7.24
C ARG A 82 -20.01 -1.99 8.40
N SER A 83 -18.79 -1.45 8.34
CA SER A 83 -18.28 -0.53 9.36
C SER A 83 -18.76 0.91 9.19
N LEU A 84 -19.29 1.28 8.02
CA LEU A 84 -19.77 2.63 7.74
C LEU A 84 -21.08 2.91 8.48
N GLY A 85 -21.17 4.07 9.12
CA GLY A 85 -22.43 4.60 9.63
C GLY A 85 -23.38 4.98 8.48
N SER A 86 -24.65 5.20 8.80
CA SER A 86 -25.68 5.48 7.77
C SER A 86 -25.35 6.69 6.90
N SER A 87 -24.72 7.73 7.46
CA SER A 87 -24.31 8.95 6.72
C SER A 87 -23.12 8.71 5.79
N GLU A 88 -22.17 7.87 6.20
CA GLU A 88 -20.98 7.57 5.41
C GLU A 88 -21.35 6.64 4.25
N LEU A 89 -22.20 5.65 4.53
CA LEU A 89 -22.74 4.74 3.53
C LEU A 89 -23.57 5.48 2.47
N SER A 90 -24.45 6.40 2.88
CA SER A 90 -25.23 7.20 1.93
C SER A 90 -24.35 8.06 1.03
N THR A 91 -23.32 8.69 1.61
CA THR A 91 -22.33 9.48 0.85
C THR A 91 -21.60 8.62 -0.17
N LEU A 92 -21.12 7.44 0.24
CA LEU A 92 -20.45 6.49 -0.65
C LEU A 92 -21.36 6.07 -1.82
N LEU A 93 -22.63 5.76 -1.55
CA LEU A 93 -23.60 5.36 -2.57
C LEU A 93 -23.86 6.49 -3.58
N ILE A 94 -23.99 7.73 -3.12
CA ILE A 94 -24.19 8.91 -3.98
C ILE A 94 -23.00 9.10 -4.91
N LEU A 95 -21.78 9.14 -4.36
CA LEU A 95 -20.55 9.36 -5.14
C LEU A 95 -20.32 8.23 -6.15
N THR A 96 -20.60 6.98 -5.75
CA THR A 96 -20.51 5.82 -6.64
C THR A 96 -21.50 5.94 -7.80
N GLY A 97 -22.74 6.33 -7.51
CA GLY A 97 -23.77 6.55 -8.53
C GLY A 97 -23.40 7.65 -9.53
N GLN A 98 -22.87 8.78 -9.05
CA GLN A 98 -22.39 9.87 -9.90
C GLN A 98 -21.29 9.40 -10.87
N ARG A 99 -20.29 8.68 -10.34
CA ARG A 99 -19.19 8.15 -11.15
C ARG A 99 -19.65 7.13 -12.19
N LEU A 100 -20.62 6.27 -11.88
CA LEU A 100 -21.20 5.36 -12.86
C LEU A 100 -21.94 6.11 -13.99
N GLY A 101 -22.57 7.23 -13.67
CA GLY A 101 -23.16 8.13 -14.66
C GLY A 101 -22.12 8.73 -15.61
N GLU A 102 -20.96 9.15 -15.09
CA GLU A 102 -19.84 9.69 -15.88
C GLU A 102 -19.20 8.65 -16.80
N LEU A 103 -19.13 7.39 -16.34
CA LEU A 103 -18.55 6.27 -17.09
C LEU A 103 -19.50 5.69 -18.15
N SER A 104 -20.80 6.02 -18.08
CA SER A 104 -21.78 5.57 -19.07
C SER A 104 -21.68 6.43 -20.33
N PRO A 105 -21.21 5.91 -21.48
CA PRO A 105 -21.14 6.69 -22.70
C PRO A 105 -22.56 7.01 -23.17
N SER A 106 -22.94 8.28 -23.04
CA SER A 106 -23.95 8.95 -23.86
C SER A 106 -25.34 8.29 -23.93
N ARG A 107 -26.24 8.63 -23.00
CA ARG A 107 -27.67 8.75 -23.35
C ARG A 107 -27.84 10.00 -24.23
N GLN A 108 -27.43 9.93 -25.49
CA GLN A 108 -27.84 10.89 -26.51
C GLN A 108 -28.55 10.17 -27.65
N LYS A 109 -29.68 10.76 -28.05
CA LYS A 109 -30.62 10.38 -29.12
C LYS A 109 -31.75 9.41 -28.74
N ILE A 110 -32.76 9.95 -28.05
CA ILE A 110 -34.14 9.79 -28.52
C ILE A 110 -34.81 11.16 -28.41
N ALA A 111 -34.66 11.96 -29.47
CA ALA A 111 -35.65 12.96 -29.84
C ALA A 111 -36.05 12.56 -31.27
N ALA A 112 -37.23 11.95 -31.37
CA ALA A 112 -37.92 11.70 -32.63
C ALA A 112 -38.78 12.92 -32.96
#